data_AF-A0A1H0CQC8-F1
#
_entry.id   AF-A0A1H0CQC8-F1
#
_cell.length_a   1.000
_cell.length_b   1.000
_cell.length_c   1.000
_cell.angle_alpha   90.00
_cell.angle_beta   90.00
_cell.angle_gamma   90.00
#
_symmetry.space_group_name_H-M   'P 1'
#
loop_
_entity.id
_entity.type
_entity.pdbx_description
1 polymer ?
#
loop_
_entity_poly.entity_id
_entity_poly.type
_entity_poly.pdbx_seq_one_letter_code
_entity_poly.pdbx_strand_id
1 'polypeptide(L)'
;MISVVDSKVDLKKLELADIIDVNVLQKFLDNFAVGFNCAAVSVGRHGEEFTRPSHYRPFCSNYIHASKVGDERCAVCHNDFGRKAISIGRPYIGQCHAGLVDFSAPVIINGEHIGTVLGGQILEKPADEKTIRRVASEIGTSSDGLWEAAEQIDIVPMKTIEAAAEVMYIVVNALAQSGYNRIETDLLSSDLANNFIQISATIDNLSEDSQTITVSQSNLVEEINQIRDNIKEITKVLESIKQIAYQTTILGVNASIEAAHIGKAGKGFAVVADEIRRLSDTTKATVESIDHIKQTIDSSINTTLKSANTTLGTTSNQSAAMEELSATVQSSVTLAEDLRSLFGKKQ
;
A
#
# COMPACT_ATOMS: atom_id res chain seq x y z
N MET A 1 21.05 2.32 5.71
CA MET A 1 19.58 2.13 5.77
C MET A 1 19.04 2.86 4.55
N ILE A 2 18.32 2.15 3.68
CA ILE A 2 17.85 2.70 2.40
C ILE A 2 16.92 3.89 2.69
N SER A 3 17.16 5.02 2.03
CA SER A 3 16.33 6.22 2.21
C SER A 3 15.00 6.04 1.49
N VAL A 4 13.90 6.20 2.22
CA VAL A 4 12.53 6.07 1.71
C VAL A 4 11.78 7.39 1.94
N VAL A 5 11.09 7.88 0.91
CA VAL A 5 10.23 9.07 0.95
C VAL A 5 8.89 8.69 0.34
N ASP A 6 7.79 8.93 1.06
CA ASP A 6 6.42 8.59 0.62
C ASP A 6 6.27 7.14 0.11
N SER A 7 6.81 6.18 0.87
CA SER A 7 6.82 4.75 0.54
C SER A 7 7.54 4.39 -0.77
N LYS A 8 8.43 5.27 -1.26
CA LYS A 8 9.29 5.03 -2.43
C LYS A 8 10.77 5.22 -2.11
N VAL A 9 11.62 4.48 -2.80
CA VAL A 9 13.08 4.61 -2.66
C VAL A 9 13.54 5.97 -3.18
N ASP A 10 14.30 6.70 -2.36
CA ASP A 10 14.97 7.93 -2.76
C ASP A 10 16.21 7.58 -3.61
N LEU A 11 16.02 7.56 -4.93
CA LEU A 11 17.07 7.19 -5.90
C LEU A 11 18.33 8.05 -5.78
N LYS A 12 18.23 9.28 -5.28
CA LYS A 12 19.39 10.18 -5.12
C LYS A 12 20.33 9.74 -4.00
N LYS A 13 19.83 8.96 -3.05
CA LYS A 13 20.58 8.41 -1.91
C LYS A 13 20.79 6.91 -2.02
N LEU A 14 20.34 6.30 -3.11
CA LEU A 14 20.56 4.88 -3.38
C LEU A 14 22.01 4.66 -3.81
N GLU A 15 22.69 3.72 -3.16
CA GLU A 15 24.07 3.34 -3.43
C GLU A 15 24.16 1.96 -4.08
N LEU A 16 25.27 1.66 -4.78
CA LEU A 16 25.48 0.33 -5.38
C LEU A 16 25.38 -0.80 -4.33
N ALA A 17 25.83 -0.56 -3.11
CA ALA A 17 25.80 -1.52 -2.01
C ALA A 17 24.38 -1.94 -1.60
N ASP A 18 23.37 -1.10 -1.86
CA ASP A 18 21.98 -1.42 -1.55
C ASP A 18 21.40 -2.42 -2.58
N ILE A 19 21.82 -2.32 -3.85
CA ILE A 19 21.22 -3.02 -4.98
C ILE A 19 22.09 -4.13 -5.59
N ILE A 20 23.38 -4.20 -5.29
CA ILE A 20 24.27 -5.26 -5.77
C ILE A 20 25.10 -5.79 -4.61
N ASP A 21 25.13 -7.11 -4.46
CA ASP A 21 26.09 -7.76 -3.56
C ASP A 21 27.51 -7.61 -4.10
N VAL A 22 28.37 -6.97 -3.31
CA VAL A 22 29.75 -6.67 -3.70
C VAL A 22 30.56 -7.92 -4.07
N ASN A 23 30.31 -9.07 -3.43
CA ASN A 23 31.03 -10.30 -3.71
C ASN A 23 30.59 -10.93 -5.04
N VAL A 24 29.29 -10.84 -5.34
CA VAL A 24 28.74 -11.29 -6.64
C VAL A 24 29.31 -10.43 -7.76
N LEU A 25 29.32 -9.10 -7.58
CA LEU A 25 29.89 -8.20 -8.57
C LEU A 25 31.40 -8.41 -8.71
N GLN A 26 32.16 -8.51 -7.62
CA GLN A 26 33.59 -8.78 -7.66
C GLN A 26 33.89 -10.06 -8.45
N LYS A 27 33.18 -11.16 -8.15
CA LYS A 27 33.37 -12.43 -8.85
C LYS A 27 33.02 -12.31 -10.34
N PHE A 28 31.98 -11.55 -10.69
CA PHE A 28 31.67 -11.27 -12.09
C PHE A 28 32.82 -10.51 -12.77
N LEU A 29 33.32 -9.44 -12.14
CA LEU A 29 34.41 -8.62 -12.69
C LEU A 29 35.72 -9.41 -12.82
N ASP A 30 36.06 -10.28 -11.85
CA ASP A 30 37.24 -11.14 -11.92
C ASP A 30 37.17 -12.09 -13.13
N ASN A 31 36.03 -12.75 -13.34
CA ASN A 31 35.84 -13.67 -14.46
C ASN A 31 35.73 -12.93 -15.80
N PHE A 32 35.07 -11.77 -15.81
CA PHE A 32 34.97 -10.90 -16.98
C PHE A 32 36.37 -10.42 -17.41
N ALA A 33 37.17 -9.94 -16.46
CA ALA A 33 38.52 -9.46 -16.70
C ALA A 33 39.42 -10.54 -17.30
N VAL A 34 39.34 -11.78 -16.79
CA VAL A 34 40.05 -12.93 -17.35
C VAL A 34 39.52 -13.30 -18.75
N GLY A 35 38.19 -13.35 -18.93
CA GLY A 35 37.56 -13.81 -20.17
C GLY A 35 37.73 -12.86 -21.36
N PHE A 36 37.70 -11.55 -21.10
CA PHE A 36 37.91 -10.51 -22.11
C PHE A 36 39.34 -9.96 -22.11
N ASN A 37 40.21 -10.49 -21.24
CA ASN A 37 41.60 -10.11 -21.12
C ASN A 37 41.82 -8.59 -20.94
N CYS A 38 41.03 -8.00 -20.04
CA CYS A 38 41.07 -6.57 -19.74
C CYS A 38 41.04 -6.36 -18.22
N ALA A 39 41.43 -5.18 -17.77
CA ALA A 39 41.17 -4.77 -16.38
C ALA A 39 39.68 -4.48 -16.18
N ALA A 40 39.19 -4.62 -14.95
CA ALA A 40 37.84 -4.21 -14.57
C ALA A 40 37.76 -3.73 -13.11
N VAL A 41 36.92 -2.73 -12.82
CA VAL A 41 36.62 -2.26 -11.46
C VAL A 41 35.28 -1.53 -11.44
N SER A 42 34.56 -1.59 -10.33
CA SER A 42 33.36 -0.78 -10.11
C SER A 42 33.62 0.31 -9.09
N VAL A 43 33.09 1.49 -9.37
CA VAL A 43 33.06 2.64 -8.46
C VAL A 43 31.61 3.08 -8.23
N GLY A 44 31.35 3.67 -7.08
CA GLY A 44 30.06 4.28 -6.79
C GLY A 44 29.87 5.61 -7.50
N ARG A 45 28.87 6.38 -7.06
CA ARG A 45 28.38 7.59 -7.76
C ARG A 45 29.44 8.69 -7.83
N HIS A 46 30.27 8.80 -6.81
CA HIS A 46 31.26 9.86 -6.66
C HIS A 46 32.70 9.35 -6.93
N GLY A 47 32.84 8.15 -7.50
CA GLY A 47 34.13 7.56 -7.83
C GLY A 47 34.79 6.80 -6.68
N GLU A 48 34.12 6.67 -5.54
CA GLU A 48 34.54 5.80 -4.45
C GLU A 48 34.61 4.34 -4.91
N GLU A 49 35.67 3.63 -4.51
CA GLU A 49 35.83 2.22 -4.89
C GLU A 49 34.70 1.37 -4.28
N PHE A 50 34.01 0.62 -5.15
CA PHE A 50 32.99 -0.33 -4.72
C PHE A 50 33.52 -1.77 -4.77
N THR A 51 34.31 -2.09 -5.79
CA THR A 51 35.02 -3.37 -5.90
C THR A 51 36.52 -3.15 -5.92
N ARG A 52 37.28 -4.22 -5.73
CA ARG A 52 38.72 -4.21 -5.94
C ARG A 52 39.06 -4.31 -7.42
N PRO A 53 40.18 -3.72 -7.86
CA PRO A 53 40.72 -3.91 -9.21
C PRO A 53 40.87 -5.38 -9.61
N SER A 54 40.32 -5.75 -10.75
CA SER A 54 40.42 -7.08 -11.36
C SER A 54 41.39 -7.01 -12.55
N HIS A 55 42.41 -7.88 -12.58
CA HIS A 55 43.38 -8.01 -13.68
C HIS A 55 44.05 -6.68 -14.12
N TYR A 56 44.42 -5.82 -13.16
CA TYR A 56 45.16 -4.61 -13.47
C TYR A 56 46.55 -4.95 -14.05
N ARG A 57 46.90 -4.30 -15.15
CA ARG A 57 48.17 -4.50 -15.84
C ARG A 57 49.30 -3.79 -15.11
N PRO A 58 50.52 -4.35 -15.08
CA PRO A 58 51.71 -3.71 -14.53
C PRO A 58 51.95 -2.29 -15.05
N PHE A 59 51.59 -2.01 -16.30
CA PHE A 59 51.64 -0.67 -16.88
C PHE A 59 50.90 0.35 -16.01
N CYS A 60 49.66 0.07 -15.63
CA CYS A 60 48.88 0.96 -14.79
C CYS A 60 49.29 0.85 -13.32
N SER A 61 49.38 -0.36 -12.77
CA SER A 61 49.60 -0.56 -11.32
C SER A 61 50.99 -0.10 -10.86
N ASN A 62 52.04 -0.37 -11.64
CA ASN A 62 53.41 -0.15 -11.21
C ASN A 62 53.97 1.20 -11.66
N TYR A 63 53.36 1.85 -12.66
CA TYR A 63 53.90 3.10 -13.24
C TYR A 63 52.90 4.25 -13.26
N ILE A 64 51.67 4.06 -13.76
CA ILE A 64 50.67 5.15 -13.81
C ILE A 64 50.20 5.52 -12.41
N HIS A 65 49.66 4.58 -11.65
CA HIS A 65 49.14 4.82 -10.28
C HIS A 65 50.26 5.03 -9.25
N ALA A 66 51.49 4.58 -9.55
CA ALA A 66 52.65 4.84 -8.70
C ALA A 66 53.16 6.29 -8.82
N SER A 67 52.83 6.99 -9.91
CA SER A 67 53.10 8.42 -10.08
C SER A 67 51.91 9.24 -9.59
N LYS A 68 52.15 10.21 -8.70
CA LYS A 68 51.12 11.16 -8.27
C LYS A 68 50.44 11.88 -9.46
N VAL A 69 51.24 12.33 -10.43
CA VAL A 69 50.73 13.03 -11.63
C VAL A 69 49.97 12.05 -12.54
N GLY A 70 50.48 10.81 -12.66
CA GLY A 70 49.84 9.76 -13.44
C GLY A 70 48.47 9.37 -12.88
N ASP A 71 48.38 9.21 -11.56
CA ASP A 71 47.17 8.85 -10.83
C ASP A 71 46.10 9.96 -10.89
N GLU A 72 46.50 11.22 -10.65
CA GLU A 72 45.60 12.38 -10.79
C GLU A 72 45.00 12.49 -12.20
N ARG A 73 45.83 12.31 -13.24
CA ARG A 73 45.36 12.32 -14.62
C ARG A 73 44.46 11.12 -14.96
N CYS A 74 44.73 9.95 -14.38
CA CYS A 74 43.87 8.77 -14.52
C CYS A 74 42.48 9.02 -13.93
N ALA A 75 42.42 9.59 -12.72
CA ALA A 75 41.16 9.95 -12.06
C ALA A 75 40.34 10.96 -12.88
N VAL A 76 40.98 11.98 -13.47
CA VAL A 76 40.32 12.93 -14.38
C VAL A 76 39.77 12.22 -15.61
N CYS A 77 40.56 11.33 -16.22
CA CYS A 77 40.15 10.57 -17.39
C CYS A 77 38.92 9.68 -17.12
N HIS A 78 38.93 8.93 -16.01
CA HIS A 78 37.80 8.09 -15.62
C HIS A 78 36.54 8.91 -15.32
N ASN A 79 36.68 10.08 -14.68
CA ASN A 79 35.55 10.99 -14.44
C ASN A 79 34.94 11.51 -15.75
N ASP A 80 35.77 11.86 -16.73
CA ASP A 80 35.29 12.31 -18.04
C ASP A 80 34.61 11.18 -18.82
N PHE A 81 35.15 9.95 -18.74
CA PHE A 81 34.54 8.78 -19.38
C PHE A 81 33.19 8.45 -18.74
N GLY A 82 33.13 8.45 -17.41
CA GLY A 82 31.89 8.26 -16.65
C GLY A 82 30.84 9.29 -17.02
N ARG A 83 31.18 10.59 -17.06
CA ARG A 83 30.26 11.66 -17.46
C ARG A 83 29.73 11.48 -18.88
N LYS A 84 30.60 11.11 -19.83
CA LYS A 84 30.19 10.84 -21.21
C LYS A 84 29.28 9.62 -21.30
N ALA A 85 29.62 8.54 -20.61
CA ALA A 85 28.81 7.33 -20.54
C ALA A 85 27.40 7.61 -19.99
N ILE A 86 27.31 8.37 -18.89
CA ILE A 86 26.04 8.80 -18.29
C ILE A 86 25.21 9.63 -19.27
N SER A 87 25.84 10.61 -19.96
CA SER A 87 25.10 11.51 -20.86
C SER A 87 24.55 10.81 -22.10
N ILE A 88 25.21 9.76 -22.59
CA ILE A 88 24.74 8.95 -23.72
C ILE A 88 23.88 7.75 -23.27
N GLY A 89 23.84 7.44 -21.98
CA GLY A 89 23.08 6.32 -21.41
C GLY A 89 23.59 4.93 -21.80
N ARG A 90 24.82 4.81 -22.29
CA ARG A 90 25.44 3.55 -22.78
C ARG A 90 26.95 3.57 -22.54
N PRO A 91 27.67 2.46 -22.76
CA PRO A 91 29.12 2.44 -22.60
C PRO A 91 29.82 3.50 -23.45
N TYR A 92 30.80 4.17 -22.85
CA TYR A 92 31.73 5.03 -23.57
C TYR A 92 33.10 4.38 -23.63
N ILE A 93 33.67 4.27 -24.81
CA ILE A 93 34.99 3.68 -25.07
C ILE A 93 35.90 4.79 -25.59
N GLY A 94 37.13 4.86 -25.08
CA GLY A 94 38.08 5.90 -25.48
C GLY A 94 39.51 5.57 -25.09
N GLN A 95 40.43 6.40 -25.55
CA GLN A 95 41.83 6.32 -25.14
C GLN A 95 42.05 7.12 -23.86
N CYS A 96 42.70 6.52 -22.88
CA CYS A 96 43.10 7.19 -21.66
C CYS A 96 44.28 8.14 -21.90
N HIS A 97 44.64 8.92 -20.87
CA HIS A 97 45.77 9.86 -20.93
C HIS A 97 47.11 9.20 -21.26
N ALA A 98 47.26 7.90 -20.97
CA ALA A 98 48.45 7.11 -21.22
C ALA A 98 48.41 6.34 -22.56
N GLY A 99 47.32 6.47 -23.33
CA GLY A 99 47.19 5.89 -24.67
C GLY A 99 46.62 4.47 -24.73
N LEU A 100 46.24 3.88 -23.59
CA LEU A 100 45.49 2.62 -23.54
C LEU A 100 44.01 2.88 -23.84
N VAL A 101 43.30 1.85 -24.30
CA VAL A 101 41.85 1.90 -24.47
C VAL A 101 41.18 1.47 -23.17
N ASP A 102 40.33 2.35 -22.67
CA ASP A 102 39.46 2.13 -21.52
C ASP A 102 38.00 2.37 -21.93
N PHE A 103 37.09 1.88 -21.11
CA PHE A 103 35.67 2.12 -21.26
C PHE A 103 34.97 2.23 -19.90
N SER A 104 33.84 2.93 -19.93
CA SER A 104 32.99 3.13 -18.76
C SER A 104 31.56 2.75 -19.10
N ALA A 105 31.02 1.80 -18.35
CA ALA A 105 29.63 1.38 -18.40
C ALA A 105 28.88 2.00 -17.20
N PRO A 106 27.88 2.86 -17.43
CA PRO A 106 27.14 3.49 -16.35
C PRO A 106 26.12 2.49 -15.77
N VAL A 107 25.92 2.51 -14.46
CA VAL A 107 24.83 1.79 -13.77
C VAL A 107 23.72 2.79 -13.51
N ILE A 108 22.58 2.59 -14.16
CA ILE A 108 21.47 3.56 -14.16
C ILE A 108 20.20 2.84 -13.76
N ILE A 109 19.49 3.37 -12.76
CA ILE A 109 18.18 2.87 -12.32
C ILE A 109 17.16 4.00 -12.50
N ASN A 110 16.12 3.76 -13.29
CA ASN A 110 15.05 4.74 -13.55
C ASN A 110 15.57 6.14 -13.96
N GLY A 111 16.66 6.18 -14.74
CA GLY A 111 17.29 7.42 -15.19
C GLY A 111 18.28 8.06 -14.21
N GLU A 112 18.43 7.51 -13.01
CA GLU A 112 19.38 7.98 -12.00
C GLU A 112 20.68 7.16 -12.06
N HIS A 113 21.84 7.84 -12.12
CA HIS A 113 23.16 7.19 -12.11
C HIS A 113 23.54 6.74 -10.70
N ILE A 114 23.71 5.44 -10.49
CA ILE A 114 24.02 4.88 -9.17
C ILE A 114 25.52 4.59 -9.00
N GLY A 115 26.22 4.33 -10.10
CA GLY A 115 27.66 4.06 -10.11
C GLY A 115 28.17 3.73 -11.51
N THR A 116 29.44 3.41 -11.63
CA THR A 116 30.09 3.17 -12.92
C THR A 116 30.98 1.95 -12.84
N VAL A 117 30.91 1.09 -13.84
CA VAL A 117 31.88 0.01 -14.02
C VAL A 117 32.85 0.38 -15.11
N LEU A 118 34.12 0.31 -14.78
CA LEU A 118 35.25 0.63 -15.63
C LEU A 118 35.87 -0.67 -16.13
N GLY A 119 36.27 -0.69 -17.40
CA GLY A 119 37.10 -1.76 -17.95
C GLY A 119 38.12 -1.20 -18.92
N GLY A 120 39.18 -1.94 -19.21
CA GLY A 120 40.21 -1.46 -20.14
C GLY A 120 41.61 -1.96 -19.87
N GLN A 121 42.58 -1.05 -19.91
CA GLN A 121 44.01 -1.32 -19.85
C GLN A 121 44.47 -2.25 -20.98
N ILE A 122 43.96 -2.00 -22.18
CA ILE A 122 44.21 -2.79 -23.39
C ILE A 122 44.62 -1.89 -24.56
N LEU A 123 45.17 -2.48 -25.61
CA LEU A 123 45.58 -1.78 -26.82
C LEU A 123 44.75 -2.26 -28.02
N GLU A 124 44.33 -1.35 -28.90
CA GLU A 124 43.73 -1.73 -30.19
C GLU A 124 44.80 -2.07 -31.24
N LYS A 125 45.97 -1.48 -31.09
CA LYS A 125 47.12 -1.60 -31.99
C LYS A 125 48.41 -1.51 -31.17
N PRO A 126 49.56 -1.98 -31.70
CA PRO A 126 50.83 -1.91 -30.98
C PRO A 126 51.11 -0.51 -30.41
N ALA A 127 51.67 -0.46 -29.20
CA ALA A 127 52.01 0.80 -28.55
C ALA A 127 53.04 1.60 -29.37
N ASP A 128 52.89 2.92 -29.38
CA ASP A 128 53.87 3.82 -30.01
C ASP A 128 54.92 4.23 -28.97
N GLU A 129 56.16 3.77 -29.18
CA GLU A 129 57.27 3.99 -28.24
C GLU A 129 57.48 5.48 -27.93
N LYS A 130 57.42 6.35 -28.94
CA LYS A 130 57.59 7.81 -28.75
C LYS A 130 56.51 8.36 -27.81
N THR A 131 55.27 7.93 -27.98
CA THR A 131 54.15 8.34 -27.13
C THR A 131 54.31 7.84 -25.70
N ILE A 132 54.64 6.55 -25.50
CA ILE A 132 54.82 5.99 -24.14
C ILE A 132 55.98 6.65 -23.42
N ARG A 133 57.12 6.87 -24.09
CA ARG A 133 58.28 7.55 -23.49
C ARG A 133 57.98 9.00 -23.14
N ARG A 134 57.19 9.70 -23.96
CA ARG A 134 56.68 11.05 -23.63
C ARG A 134 55.81 11.02 -22.38
N VAL A 135 54.84 10.11 -22.31
CA VAL A 135 53.97 9.94 -21.12
C VAL A 135 54.83 9.68 -19.87
N ALA A 136 55.82 8.79 -19.96
CA ALA A 136 56.71 8.49 -18.83
C ALA A 136 57.44 9.74 -18.31
N SER A 137 57.94 10.58 -19.22
CA SER A 137 58.59 11.85 -18.87
C SER A 137 57.60 12.84 -18.25
N GLU A 138 56.37 12.92 -18.76
CA GLU A 138 55.36 13.86 -18.26
C GLU A 138 54.87 13.52 -16.85
N ILE A 139 54.80 12.22 -16.52
CA ILE A 139 54.37 11.76 -15.20
C ILE A 139 55.56 11.46 -14.27
N GLY A 140 56.80 11.62 -14.72
CA GLY A 140 58.00 11.42 -13.91
C GLY A 140 58.23 9.96 -13.47
N THR A 141 57.94 8.99 -14.34
CA THR A 141 58.18 7.55 -14.08
C THR A 141 59.30 6.99 -14.98
N SER A 142 59.67 5.72 -14.77
CA SER A 142 60.70 5.04 -15.58
C SER A 142 60.26 4.92 -17.05
N SER A 143 61.05 5.50 -17.96
CA SER A 143 60.78 5.45 -19.41
C SER A 143 60.88 4.03 -19.96
N ASP A 144 61.95 3.31 -19.64
CA ASP A 144 62.16 1.94 -20.11
C ASP A 144 61.18 0.98 -19.44
N GLY A 145 60.93 1.14 -18.14
CA GLY A 145 59.98 0.28 -17.42
C GLY A 145 58.54 0.43 -17.92
N LEU A 146 58.08 1.67 -18.17
CA LEU A 146 56.74 1.90 -18.73
C LEU A 146 56.62 1.36 -20.16
N TRP A 147 57.68 1.48 -20.96
CA TRP A 147 57.73 0.91 -22.31
C TRP A 147 57.67 -0.62 -22.30
N GLU A 148 58.52 -1.28 -21.52
CA GLU A 148 58.52 -2.75 -21.36
C GLU A 148 57.16 -3.26 -20.88
N ALA A 149 56.51 -2.53 -19.96
CA ALA A 149 55.16 -2.87 -19.50
C ALA A 149 54.10 -2.68 -20.58
N ALA A 150 54.26 -1.70 -21.48
CA ALA A 150 53.35 -1.48 -22.61
C ALA A 150 53.46 -2.59 -23.66
N GLU A 151 54.66 -3.10 -23.92
CA GLU A 151 54.89 -4.22 -24.85
C GLU A 151 54.23 -5.52 -24.39
N GLN A 152 53.94 -5.66 -23.09
CA GLN A 152 53.26 -6.81 -22.51
C GLN A 152 51.72 -6.69 -22.54
N ILE A 153 51.17 -5.57 -23.01
CA ILE A 153 49.72 -5.38 -23.07
C ILE A 153 49.18 -6.05 -24.33
N ASP A 154 48.14 -6.87 -24.13
CA ASP A 154 47.48 -7.57 -25.21
C ASP A 154 46.78 -6.62 -26.18
N ILE A 155 46.87 -6.95 -27.47
CA ILE A 155 46.19 -6.23 -28.55
C ILE A 155 44.82 -6.88 -28.78
N VAL A 156 43.76 -6.11 -28.56
CA VAL A 156 42.38 -6.53 -28.66
C VAL A 156 41.66 -5.72 -29.75
N PRO A 157 41.03 -6.37 -30.75
CA PRO A 157 40.28 -5.65 -31.79
C PRO A 157 39.16 -4.79 -31.19
N MET A 158 38.95 -3.58 -31.73
CA MET A 158 37.93 -2.64 -31.23
C MET A 158 36.53 -3.29 -31.09
N LYS A 159 36.13 -4.12 -32.05
CA LYS A 159 34.85 -4.84 -31.99
C LYS A 159 34.71 -5.76 -30.76
N THR A 160 35.82 -6.34 -30.29
CA THR A 160 35.84 -7.15 -29.07
C THR A 160 35.73 -6.27 -27.83
N ILE A 161 36.36 -5.09 -27.84
CA ILE A 161 36.26 -4.10 -26.75
C ILE A 161 34.82 -3.58 -26.63
N GLU A 162 34.20 -3.24 -27.76
CA GLU A 162 32.79 -2.83 -27.85
C GLU A 162 31.87 -3.92 -27.30
N ALA A 163 32.06 -5.18 -27.73
CA ALA A 163 31.27 -6.29 -27.22
C ALA A 163 31.47 -6.52 -25.71
N ALA A 164 32.70 -6.41 -25.21
CA ALA A 164 33.00 -6.53 -23.78
C ALA A 164 32.28 -5.44 -22.98
N ALA A 165 32.36 -4.19 -23.44
CA ALA A 165 31.71 -3.05 -22.79
C ALA A 165 30.19 -3.21 -22.73
N GLU A 166 29.57 -3.68 -23.81
CA GLU A 166 28.13 -3.97 -23.86
C GLU A 166 27.73 -5.12 -22.93
N VAL A 167 28.49 -6.23 -22.90
CA VAL A 167 28.21 -7.34 -21.97
C VAL A 167 28.30 -6.87 -20.52
N MET A 168 29.34 -6.11 -20.18
CA MET A 168 29.49 -5.55 -18.83
C MET A 168 28.31 -4.66 -18.46
N TYR A 169 27.91 -3.75 -19.36
CA TYR A 169 26.78 -2.86 -19.15
C TYR A 169 25.47 -3.61 -18.92
N ILE A 170 25.15 -4.57 -19.80
CA ILE A 170 23.90 -5.35 -19.72
C ILE A 170 23.85 -6.14 -18.43
N VAL A 171 24.91 -6.89 -18.09
CA VAL A 171 24.91 -7.76 -16.92
C VAL A 171 24.86 -6.96 -15.62
N VAL A 172 25.67 -5.91 -15.49
CA VAL A 172 25.69 -5.11 -14.26
C VAL A 172 24.38 -4.35 -14.07
N ASN A 173 23.81 -3.76 -15.13
CA ASN A 173 22.50 -3.10 -15.01
C ASN A 173 21.38 -4.11 -14.73
N ALA A 174 21.45 -5.34 -15.25
CA ALA A 174 20.50 -6.38 -14.89
C ALA A 174 20.59 -6.78 -13.40
N LEU A 175 21.81 -6.89 -12.86
CA LEU A 175 22.04 -7.13 -11.42
C LEU A 175 21.50 -5.96 -10.58
N ALA A 176 21.83 -4.73 -10.96
CA ALA A 176 21.37 -3.51 -10.30
C ALA A 176 19.84 -3.42 -10.29
N GLN A 177 19.20 -3.63 -11.44
CA GLN A 177 17.75 -3.60 -11.58
C GLN A 177 17.09 -4.72 -10.76
N SER A 178 17.68 -5.91 -10.74
CA SER A 178 17.18 -7.02 -9.92
C SER A 178 17.21 -6.68 -8.43
N GLY A 179 18.29 -6.06 -7.93
CA GLY A 179 18.36 -5.64 -6.54
C GLY A 179 17.46 -4.46 -6.21
N TYR A 180 17.26 -3.52 -7.14
CA TYR A 180 16.29 -2.45 -6.98
C TYR A 180 14.86 -2.97 -6.87
N ASN A 181 14.45 -3.85 -7.81
CA ASN A 181 13.12 -4.49 -7.80
C ASN A 181 12.89 -5.26 -6.49
N ARG A 182 13.95 -5.87 -5.94
CA ARG A 182 13.93 -6.55 -4.65
C ARG A 182 13.55 -5.62 -3.51
N ILE A 183 14.20 -4.45 -3.42
CA ILE A 183 13.91 -3.43 -2.41
C ILE A 183 12.48 -2.92 -2.56
N GLU A 184 12.07 -2.60 -3.79
CA GLU A 184 10.72 -2.09 -4.07
C GLU A 184 9.65 -3.12 -3.66
N THR A 185 9.87 -4.39 -3.97
CA THR A 185 8.95 -5.48 -3.59
C THR A 185 8.89 -5.67 -2.08
N ASP A 186 10.01 -5.55 -1.36
CA ASP A 186 10.06 -5.64 0.11
C ASP A 186 9.25 -4.51 0.76
N LEU A 187 9.42 -3.27 0.29
CA LEU A 187 8.66 -2.11 0.77
C LEU A 187 7.15 -2.27 0.51
N LEU A 188 6.77 -2.65 -0.71
CA LEU A 188 5.36 -2.87 -1.07
C LEU A 188 4.73 -4.02 -0.26
N SER A 189 5.47 -5.11 -0.04
CA SER A 189 4.98 -6.25 0.75
C SER A 189 4.78 -5.88 2.21
N SER A 190 5.69 -5.07 2.78
CA SER A 190 5.54 -4.57 4.15
C SER A 190 4.35 -3.62 4.30
N ASP A 191 4.13 -2.71 3.35
CA ASP A 191 2.97 -1.81 3.37
C ASP A 191 1.66 -2.59 3.24
N LEU A 192 1.64 -3.56 2.32
CA LEU A 192 0.50 -4.46 2.12
C LEU A 192 0.15 -5.25 3.40
N ALA A 193 1.13 -5.80 4.10
CA ALA A 193 0.92 -6.50 5.36
C ALA A 193 0.32 -5.58 6.44
N ASN A 194 0.82 -4.35 6.56
CA ASN A 194 0.29 -3.36 7.50
C ASN A 194 -1.17 -2.98 7.18
N ASN A 195 -1.50 -2.82 5.89
CA ASN A 195 -2.87 -2.54 5.45
C ASN A 195 -3.82 -3.69 5.83
N PHE A 196 -3.40 -4.95 5.66
CA PHE A 196 -4.22 -6.10 6.07
C PHE A 196 -4.41 -6.20 7.58
N ILE A 197 -3.41 -5.84 8.40
CA ILE A 197 -3.58 -5.75 9.85
C ILE A 197 -4.64 -4.71 10.22
N GLN A 198 -4.65 -3.55 9.56
CA GLN A 198 -5.67 -2.52 9.79
C GLN A 198 -7.08 -2.98 9.35
N ILE A 199 -7.17 -3.69 8.22
CA ILE A 199 -8.43 -4.28 7.76
C ILE A 199 -8.92 -5.32 8.77
N SER A 200 -8.05 -6.18 9.30
CA SER A 200 -8.41 -7.16 10.34
C SER A 200 -9.01 -6.48 11.58
N ALA A 201 -8.36 -5.44 12.08
CA ALA A 201 -8.88 -4.67 13.22
C ALA A 201 -10.24 -4.02 12.92
N THR A 202 -10.45 -3.59 11.67
CA THR A 202 -11.75 -3.04 11.24
C THR A 202 -12.83 -4.12 11.20
N ILE A 203 -12.51 -5.34 10.76
CA ILE A 203 -13.43 -6.49 10.77
C ILE A 203 -13.83 -6.84 12.21
N ASP A 204 -12.89 -6.85 13.14
CA ASP A 204 -13.17 -7.14 14.56
C ASP A 204 -14.15 -6.11 15.15
N ASN A 205 -13.92 -4.82 14.91
CA ASN A 205 -14.85 -3.76 15.34
C ASN A 205 -16.25 -3.92 14.71
N LEU A 206 -16.31 -4.25 13.42
CA LEU A 206 -17.59 -4.46 12.74
C LEU A 206 -18.35 -5.69 13.28
N SER A 207 -17.62 -6.73 13.71
CA SER A 207 -18.22 -7.91 14.35
C SER A 207 -18.81 -7.55 15.73
N GLU A 208 -18.10 -6.74 16.51
CA GLU A 208 -18.60 -6.23 17.80
C GLU A 208 -19.85 -5.35 17.61
N ASP A 209 -19.83 -4.45 16.63
CA ASP A 209 -20.99 -3.61 16.28
C ASP A 209 -22.19 -4.46 15.86
N SER A 210 -21.98 -5.52 15.08
CA SER A 210 -23.05 -6.44 14.64
C SER A 210 -23.69 -7.17 15.82
N GLN A 211 -22.89 -7.59 16.80
CA GLN A 211 -23.40 -8.19 18.03
C GLN A 211 -24.22 -7.17 18.85
N THR A 212 -23.73 -5.93 18.95
CA THR A 212 -24.43 -4.85 19.64
C THR A 212 -25.77 -4.52 18.98
N ILE A 213 -25.83 -4.49 17.64
CA ILE A 213 -27.07 -4.31 16.89
C ILE A 213 -28.04 -5.45 17.18
N THR A 214 -27.56 -6.70 17.17
CA THR A 214 -28.41 -7.87 17.44
C THR A 214 -29.06 -7.80 18.83
N VAL A 215 -28.29 -7.47 19.87
CA VAL A 215 -28.80 -7.27 21.22
C VAL A 215 -29.81 -6.11 21.28
N SER A 216 -29.48 -4.97 20.65
CA SER A 216 -30.35 -3.80 20.62
C SER A 216 -31.69 -4.08 19.92
N GLN A 217 -31.67 -4.84 18.82
CA GLN A 217 -32.88 -5.26 18.12
C GLN A 217 -33.72 -6.24 18.94
N SER A 218 -33.08 -7.17 19.67
CA SER A 218 -33.79 -8.07 20.61
C SER A 218 -34.53 -7.29 21.68
N ASN A 219 -33.87 -6.29 22.29
CA ASN A 219 -34.50 -5.43 23.30
C ASN A 219 -35.65 -4.61 22.71
N LEU A 220 -35.48 -4.06 21.50
CA LEU A 220 -36.55 -3.34 20.79
C LEU A 220 -37.79 -4.23 20.56
N VAL A 221 -37.59 -5.49 20.16
CA VAL A 221 -38.69 -6.45 19.97
C VAL A 221 -39.42 -6.72 21.29
N GLU A 222 -38.69 -6.83 22.40
CA GLU A 222 -39.28 -6.99 23.73
C GLU A 222 -40.13 -5.78 24.14
N GLU A 223 -39.60 -4.56 24.00
CA GLU A 223 -40.33 -3.33 24.27
C GLU A 223 -41.61 -3.21 23.42
N ILE A 224 -41.53 -3.56 22.14
CA ILE A 224 -42.70 -3.57 21.25
C ILE A 224 -43.76 -4.56 21.72
N ASN A 225 -43.36 -5.74 22.20
CA ASN A 225 -44.30 -6.72 22.74
C ASN A 225 -44.99 -6.20 24.01
N GLN A 226 -44.28 -5.49 24.89
CA GLN A 226 -44.88 -4.84 26.05
C GLN A 226 -45.91 -3.77 25.65
N ILE A 227 -45.60 -2.95 24.63
CA ILE A 227 -46.56 -1.96 24.10
C ILE A 227 -47.81 -2.67 23.55
N ARG A 228 -47.64 -3.78 22.82
CA ARG A 228 -48.76 -4.57 22.30
C ARG A 228 -49.65 -5.10 23.42
N ASP A 229 -49.08 -5.53 24.54
CA ASP A 229 -49.85 -5.99 25.69
C ASP A 229 -50.59 -4.83 26.39
N ASN A 230 -49.97 -3.66 26.53
CA ASN A 230 -50.64 -2.46 27.03
C ASN A 230 -51.84 -2.06 26.15
N ILE A 231 -51.72 -2.18 24.83
CA ILE A 231 -52.83 -1.93 23.89
C ILE A 231 -53.99 -2.90 24.09
N LYS A 232 -53.71 -4.19 24.40
CA LYS A 232 -54.77 -5.16 24.75
C LYS A 232 -55.51 -4.76 26.02
N GLU A 233 -54.81 -4.29 27.04
CA GLU A 233 -55.44 -3.82 28.27
C GLU A 233 -56.28 -2.55 28.03
N ILE A 234 -55.79 -1.60 27.26
CA ILE A 234 -56.56 -0.42 26.84
C ILE A 234 -57.85 -0.83 26.11
N THR A 235 -57.77 -1.84 25.23
CA THR A 235 -58.94 -2.34 24.49
C THR A 235 -60.02 -2.87 25.44
N LYS A 236 -59.65 -3.60 26.50
CA LYS A 236 -60.60 -4.09 27.52
C LYS A 236 -61.27 -2.94 28.28
N VAL A 237 -60.50 -1.91 28.62
CA VAL A 237 -61.03 -0.71 29.30
C VAL A 237 -61.99 0.05 28.40
N LEU A 238 -61.67 0.24 27.12
CA LEU A 238 -62.53 0.92 26.16
C LEU A 238 -63.86 0.19 25.95
N GLU A 239 -63.84 -1.15 25.88
CA GLU A 239 -65.07 -1.95 25.79
C GLU A 239 -65.95 -1.76 27.04
N SER A 240 -65.34 -1.70 28.22
CA SER A 240 -66.05 -1.42 29.47
C SER A 240 -66.68 -0.01 29.47
N ILE A 241 -65.95 1.01 29.02
CA ILE A 241 -66.47 2.38 28.92
C ILE A 241 -67.61 2.46 27.90
N LYS A 242 -67.49 1.75 26.77
CA LYS A 242 -68.54 1.67 25.75
C LYS A 242 -69.83 1.08 26.32
N GLN A 243 -69.72 0.02 27.12
CA GLN A 243 -70.85 -0.58 27.82
C GLN A 243 -71.48 0.38 28.84
N ILE A 244 -70.67 1.09 29.64
CA ILE A 244 -71.15 2.11 30.58
C ILE A 244 -71.88 3.24 29.85
N ALA A 245 -71.31 3.76 28.75
CA ALA A 245 -71.94 4.81 27.96
C ALA A 245 -73.28 4.35 27.35
N TYR A 246 -73.36 3.10 26.91
CA TYR A 246 -74.60 2.50 26.42
C TYR A 246 -75.67 2.38 27.51
N GLN A 247 -75.31 1.87 28.70
CA GLN A 247 -76.21 1.80 29.84
C GLN A 247 -76.67 3.19 30.31
N THR A 248 -75.77 4.17 30.31
CA THR A 248 -76.06 5.56 30.70
C THR A 248 -77.02 6.22 29.70
N THR A 249 -76.90 5.89 28.41
CA THR A 249 -77.87 6.32 27.39
C THR A 249 -79.27 5.79 27.71
N ILE A 250 -79.40 4.52 28.06
CA ILE A 250 -80.70 3.90 28.41
C ILE A 250 -81.29 4.54 29.67
N LEU A 251 -80.46 4.78 30.69
CA LEU A 251 -80.87 5.48 31.91
C LEU A 251 -81.39 6.89 31.60
N GLY A 252 -80.68 7.64 30.75
CA GLY A 252 -81.11 8.97 30.28
C GLY A 252 -82.44 8.91 29.54
N VAL A 253 -82.63 7.95 28.63
CA VAL A 253 -83.90 7.77 27.89
C VAL A 253 -85.06 7.46 28.84
N ASN A 254 -84.86 6.53 29.79
CA ASN A 254 -85.89 6.19 30.78
C ASN A 254 -86.24 7.41 31.66
N ALA A 255 -85.24 8.19 32.07
CA ALA A 255 -85.46 9.42 32.84
C ALA A 255 -86.19 10.50 32.02
N SER A 256 -85.88 10.66 30.73
CA SER A 256 -86.60 11.59 29.84
C SER A 256 -88.06 11.18 29.65
N ILE A 257 -88.34 9.87 29.53
CA ILE A 257 -89.71 9.34 29.44
C ILE A 257 -90.51 9.64 30.71
N GLU A 258 -89.93 9.37 31.88
CA GLU A 258 -90.60 9.62 33.17
C GLU A 258 -90.81 11.12 33.43
N ALA A 259 -89.83 11.95 33.06
CA ALA A 259 -89.95 13.40 33.15
C ALA A 259 -91.08 13.95 32.26
N ALA A 260 -91.31 13.36 31.08
CA ALA A 260 -92.44 13.68 30.22
C ALA A 260 -93.78 13.22 30.82
N HIS A 261 -93.79 12.08 31.52
CA HIS A 261 -94.97 11.53 32.18
C HIS A 261 -95.53 12.44 33.28
N ILE A 262 -94.66 13.10 34.06
CA ILE A 262 -95.03 14.02 35.16
C ILE A 262 -95.40 15.44 34.64
N GLY A 263 -95.34 15.67 33.32
CA GLY A 263 -95.83 16.91 32.69
C GLY A 263 -95.06 18.17 33.11
N LYS A 264 -95.76 19.22 33.58
CA LYS A 264 -95.13 20.53 33.87
C LYS A 264 -94.12 20.49 35.03
N ALA A 265 -94.28 19.60 36.01
CA ALA A 265 -93.37 19.48 37.15
C ALA A 265 -92.07 18.72 36.79
N GLY A 266 -92.08 17.91 35.72
CA GLY A 266 -90.92 17.14 35.24
C GLY A 266 -89.94 17.91 34.36
N LYS A 267 -90.22 19.17 33.99
CA LYS A 267 -89.39 19.95 33.06
C LYS A 267 -87.91 20.06 33.48
N GLY A 268 -87.63 20.23 34.77
CA GLY A 268 -86.24 20.27 35.27
C GLY A 268 -85.52 18.92 35.12
N PHE A 269 -86.23 17.81 35.36
CA PHE A 269 -85.69 16.46 35.18
C PHE A 269 -85.47 16.11 33.70
N ALA A 270 -86.31 16.60 32.80
CA ALA A 270 -86.14 16.41 31.35
C ALA A 270 -84.83 17.03 30.84
N VAL A 271 -84.47 18.23 31.33
CA VAL A 271 -83.20 18.90 30.98
C VAL A 271 -82.00 18.08 31.45
N VAL A 272 -82.05 17.54 32.67
CA VAL A 272 -80.98 16.69 33.22
C VAL A 272 -80.85 15.39 32.42
N ALA A 273 -81.98 14.76 32.05
CA ALA A 273 -81.99 13.52 31.28
C ALA A 273 -81.42 13.71 29.85
N ASP A 274 -81.73 14.83 29.19
CA ASP A 274 -81.13 15.19 27.91
C ASP A 274 -79.61 15.44 28.03
N GLU A 275 -79.16 16.06 29.11
CA GLU A 275 -77.72 16.26 29.37
C GLU A 275 -76.98 14.95 29.62
N ILE A 276 -77.59 13.99 30.36
CA ILE A 276 -77.06 12.63 30.54
C ILE A 276 -76.91 11.90 29.20
N ARG A 277 -77.90 12.05 28.30
CA ARG A 277 -77.85 11.45 26.96
C ARG A 277 -76.72 12.07 26.13
N ARG A 278 -76.63 13.41 26.12
CA ARG A 278 -75.55 14.14 25.43
C ARG A 278 -74.17 13.73 25.94
N LEU A 279 -74.00 13.58 27.25
CA LEU A 279 -72.76 13.12 27.87
C LEU A 279 -72.42 11.70 27.39
N SER A 280 -73.40 10.79 27.39
CA SER A 280 -73.22 9.41 26.93
C SER A 280 -72.82 9.32 25.46
N ASP A 281 -73.44 10.12 24.59
CA ASP A 281 -73.11 10.17 23.16
C ASP A 281 -71.70 10.75 22.94
N THR A 282 -71.33 11.77 23.72
CA THR A 282 -69.96 12.32 23.73
C THR A 282 -68.94 11.27 24.17
N THR A 283 -69.26 10.45 25.19
CA THR A 283 -68.40 9.36 25.63
C THR A 283 -68.22 8.31 24.53
N LYS A 284 -69.29 7.92 23.81
CA LYS A 284 -69.18 6.98 22.68
C LYS A 284 -68.26 7.51 21.57
N ALA A 285 -68.45 8.77 21.15
CA ALA A 285 -67.61 9.40 20.15
C ALA A 285 -66.13 9.49 20.59
N THR A 286 -65.89 9.72 21.89
CA THR A 286 -64.54 9.72 22.45
C THR A 286 -63.91 8.32 22.41
N VAL A 287 -64.66 7.28 22.76
CA VAL A 287 -64.19 5.88 22.67
C VAL A 287 -63.86 5.49 21.23
N GLU A 288 -64.69 5.86 20.26
CA GLU A 288 -64.42 5.64 18.83
C GLU A 288 -63.14 6.34 18.36
N SER A 289 -62.92 7.58 18.82
CA SER A 289 -61.68 8.33 18.53
C SER A 289 -60.44 7.63 19.10
N ILE A 290 -60.54 7.08 20.32
CA ILE A 290 -59.43 6.31 20.92
C ILE A 290 -59.20 5.00 20.17
N ASP A 291 -60.26 4.34 19.68
CA ASP A 291 -60.13 3.12 18.88
C ASP A 291 -59.36 3.37 17.56
N HIS A 292 -59.59 4.52 16.91
CA HIS A 292 -58.78 4.95 15.77
C HIS A 292 -57.29 5.19 16.11
N ILE A 293 -57.01 5.80 17.27
CA ILE A 293 -55.62 5.99 17.75
C ILE A 293 -54.96 4.62 17.98
N LYS A 294 -55.69 3.69 18.61
CA LYS A 294 -55.23 2.33 18.86
C LYS A 294 -54.90 1.58 17.57
N GLN A 295 -55.73 1.67 16.53
CA GLN A 295 -55.44 1.10 15.20
C GLN A 295 -54.16 1.68 14.59
N THR A 296 -53.93 2.98 14.76
CA THR A 296 -52.71 3.66 14.28
C THR A 296 -51.46 3.15 15.01
N ILE A 297 -51.56 2.94 16.33
CA ILE A 297 -50.47 2.35 17.13
C ILE A 297 -50.20 0.89 16.70
N ASP A 298 -51.24 0.07 16.51
CA ASP A 298 -51.11 -1.32 16.04
C ASP A 298 -50.38 -1.38 14.67
N SER A 299 -50.74 -0.49 13.74
CA SER A 299 -50.05 -0.37 12.44
C SER A 299 -48.57 0.04 12.59
N SER A 300 -48.29 0.97 13.51
CA SER A 300 -46.94 1.43 13.79
C SER A 300 -46.08 0.30 14.38
N ILE A 301 -46.62 -0.45 15.34
CA ILE A 301 -45.99 -1.66 15.91
C ILE A 301 -45.61 -2.66 14.82
N ASN A 302 -46.54 -2.99 13.92
CA ASN A 302 -46.28 -3.97 12.86
C ASN A 302 -45.19 -3.48 11.89
N THR A 303 -45.18 -2.19 11.59
CA THR A 303 -44.14 -1.58 10.75
C THR A 303 -42.79 -1.64 11.43
N THR A 304 -42.70 -1.29 12.71
CA THR A 304 -41.44 -1.32 13.48
C THR A 304 -40.91 -2.75 13.62
N LEU A 305 -41.76 -3.76 13.88
CA LEU A 305 -41.34 -5.16 13.92
C LEU A 305 -40.80 -5.66 12.58
N LYS A 306 -41.43 -5.26 11.46
CA LYS A 306 -40.92 -5.60 10.13
C LYS A 306 -39.53 -4.99 9.90
N SER A 307 -39.34 -3.74 10.29
CA SER A 307 -38.04 -3.07 10.21
C SER A 307 -36.99 -3.77 11.08
N ALA A 308 -37.33 -4.10 12.33
CA ALA A 308 -36.43 -4.81 13.25
C ALA A 308 -35.99 -6.18 12.69
N ASN A 309 -36.93 -6.97 12.17
CA ASN A 309 -36.62 -8.26 11.54
C ASN A 309 -35.75 -8.10 10.27
N THR A 310 -35.97 -7.05 9.49
CA THR A 310 -35.15 -6.76 8.30
C THR A 310 -33.73 -6.38 8.71
N THR A 311 -33.57 -5.57 9.76
CA THR A 311 -32.26 -5.22 10.33
C THR A 311 -31.54 -6.47 10.82
N LEU A 312 -32.20 -7.34 11.60
CA LEU A 312 -31.62 -8.60 12.06
C LEU A 312 -31.16 -9.50 10.91
N GLY A 313 -31.96 -9.64 9.86
CA GLY A 313 -31.58 -10.41 8.67
C GLY A 313 -30.37 -9.82 7.95
N THR A 314 -30.30 -8.48 7.85
CA THR A 314 -29.17 -7.77 7.24
C THR A 314 -27.90 -7.94 8.08
N THR A 315 -28.00 -7.78 9.40
CA THR A 315 -26.89 -7.99 10.33
C THR A 315 -26.37 -9.42 10.28
N SER A 316 -27.24 -10.43 10.21
CA SER A 316 -26.83 -11.83 10.07
C SER A 316 -26.05 -12.09 8.77
N ASN A 317 -26.48 -11.51 7.65
CA ASN A 317 -25.74 -11.61 6.39
C ASN A 317 -24.39 -10.88 6.47
N GLN A 318 -24.36 -9.75 7.17
CA GLN A 318 -23.14 -8.97 7.39
C GLN A 318 -22.11 -9.76 8.20
N SER A 319 -22.51 -10.46 9.26
CA SER A 319 -21.62 -11.33 10.04
C SER A 319 -21.01 -12.45 9.20
N ALA A 320 -21.79 -13.11 8.34
CA ALA A 320 -21.26 -14.13 7.44
C ALA A 320 -20.22 -13.57 6.45
N ALA A 321 -20.48 -12.37 5.90
CA ALA A 321 -19.52 -11.69 5.03
C ALA A 321 -18.24 -11.28 5.77
N MET A 322 -18.32 -10.93 7.06
CA MET A 322 -17.14 -10.63 7.89
C MET A 322 -16.27 -11.86 8.13
N GLU A 323 -16.86 -13.04 8.34
CA GLU A 323 -16.10 -14.29 8.48
C GLU A 323 -15.32 -14.62 7.20
N GLU A 324 -15.96 -14.46 6.04
CA GLU A 324 -15.30 -14.65 4.74
C GLU A 324 -14.18 -13.62 4.50
N LEU A 325 -14.42 -12.35 4.86
CA LEU A 325 -13.40 -11.30 4.80
C LEU A 325 -12.23 -11.61 5.72
N SER A 326 -12.47 -12.08 6.94
CA SER A 326 -11.42 -12.45 7.89
C SER A 326 -10.51 -13.56 7.33
N ALA A 327 -11.09 -14.60 6.75
CA ALA A 327 -10.33 -15.68 6.09
C ALA A 327 -9.50 -15.17 4.89
N THR A 328 -10.07 -14.25 4.11
CA THR A 328 -9.39 -13.63 2.96
C THR A 328 -8.23 -12.75 3.40
N VAL A 329 -8.42 -11.95 4.44
CA VAL A 329 -7.39 -11.08 5.03
C VAL A 329 -6.24 -11.93 5.57
N GLN A 330 -6.54 -12.99 6.33
CA GLN A 330 -5.51 -13.90 6.85
C GLN A 330 -4.66 -14.51 5.73
N SER A 331 -5.31 -14.98 4.66
CA SER A 331 -4.62 -15.53 3.49
C SER A 331 -3.74 -14.48 2.80
N SER A 332 -4.20 -13.22 2.77
CA SER A 332 -3.48 -12.12 2.12
C SER A 332 -2.28 -11.64 2.94
N VAL A 333 -2.37 -11.68 4.29
CA VAL A 333 -1.21 -11.47 5.18
C VAL A 333 -0.14 -12.51 4.90
N THR A 334 -0.50 -13.79 4.84
CA THR A 334 0.45 -14.87 4.53
C THR A 334 1.09 -14.67 3.15
N LEU A 335 0.32 -14.27 2.14
CA LEU A 335 0.86 -13.97 0.82
C LEU A 335 1.87 -12.80 0.84
N ALA A 336 1.60 -11.74 1.61
CA ALA A 336 2.51 -10.63 1.77
C ALA A 336 3.83 -11.05 2.46
N GLU A 337 3.74 -11.93 3.45
CA GLU A 337 4.92 -12.52 4.11
C GLU A 337 5.72 -13.44 3.16
N ASP A 338 5.03 -14.25 2.35
CA ASP A 338 5.65 -15.12 1.36
C ASP A 338 6.39 -14.31 0.30
N LEU A 339 5.79 -13.23 -0.22
CA LEU A 339 6.44 -12.29 -1.14
C LEU A 339 7.72 -11.71 -0.54
N ARG A 340 7.69 -11.34 0.74
CA ARG A 340 8.87 -10.87 1.46
C ARG A 340 9.95 -11.95 1.55
N SER A 341 9.55 -13.20 1.78
CA SER A 341 10.48 -14.33 1.91
C SER A 341 11.17 -14.74 0.61
N LEU A 342 10.51 -14.57 -0.55
CA LEU A 342 11.08 -14.89 -1.87
C LEU A 342 12.36 -14.08 -2.16
N PHE A 343 12.41 -12.87 -1.61
CA PHE A 343 13.48 -11.90 -1.83
C PHE A 343 14.40 -11.75 -0.61
N GLY A 344 13.94 -12.15 0.58
CA GLY A 344 14.62 -12.01 1.87
C GLY A 344 15.70 -13.04 2.18
N LYS A 345 15.91 -14.08 1.35
CA LYS A 345 17.10 -14.95 1.50
C LYS A 345 18.34 -14.22 1.00
N LYS A 346 19.01 -13.51 1.91
CA LYS A 346 20.48 -13.36 1.82
C LYS A 346 21.06 -14.78 1.80
N GLN A 347 21.44 -15.27 0.62
CA GLN A 347 22.36 -16.40 0.52
C GLN A 347 23.76 -15.93 0.91
#